data_AF-A0A3D4XW52-F1
#
_entry.id   AF-A0A3D4XW52-F1
#
_cell.length_a   1.000
_cell.length_b   1.000
_cell.length_c   1.000
_cell.angle_alpha   90.00
_cell.angle_beta   90.00
_cell.angle_gamma   90.00
#
_symmetry.space_group_name_H-M   'P 1'
#
loop_
_entity.id
_entity.type
_entity.pdbx_description
1 polymer ?
#
loop_
_entity_poly.entity_id
_entity_poly.type
_entity_poly.pdbx_seq_one_letter_code
_entity_poly.pdbx_strand_id
1 'polypeptide(L)'
;MIKKFLFFLVISCSFLLGNKISNQKVLLNAESFGFGPSAAIAQIFTYLRDHINHISYIGTGHTLDLQNKLPYNAIYNYEEPDIATQKNNFSEIVKNYDVFITATDFQAAQWAKELGLKVIIYDPLTWYWSNIPPIIKKADLYISQNFLGVAQRLKSTAFPTKSVLIPPIVKIPPSKIETDHILVNTGGLFNPFIEQKNLLDFAHILFNSIDDILKNYDQHIDYVSNQAIARSISTIPIKTMQPSEIQVTLNNAQFAIMTPGLGNIYEAAAMKKYVIWLPPANDSQGQQIQLLRDNNISDYAIDWHEILDNQNPIDYRKPQEEVLIQISHCIQRLSCEKKAQKKFKELVYKYIIDIKCNLNKKPSLTKLIDLFGENGTQIAAHKILEALHDF
;
A
#
# COMPACT_ATOMS: atom_id res chain seq x y z
N MET A 1 3.97 -28.88 -15.54
CA MET A 1 4.81 -28.24 -16.59
C MET A 1 3.99 -27.56 -17.70
N ILE A 2 2.76 -28.01 -18.00
CA ILE A 2 1.91 -27.47 -19.08
C ILE A 2 1.21 -26.12 -18.74
N LYS A 3 1.02 -25.78 -17.45
CA LYS A 3 0.40 -24.49 -17.05
C LYS A 3 1.28 -23.25 -17.25
N LYS A 4 2.61 -23.37 -17.28
CA LYS A 4 3.53 -22.23 -17.51
C LYS A 4 3.58 -21.81 -18.99
N PHE A 5 3.29 -22.72 -19.91
CA PHE A 5 3.34 -22.44 -21.36
C PHE A 5 2.11 -21.65 -21.85
N LEU A 6 0.94 -21.85 -21.23
CA LEU A 6 -0.26 -21.06 -21.57
C LEU A 6 -0.16 -19.60 -21.12
N PHE A 7 0.56 -19.31 -20.02
CA PHE A 7 0.70 -17.94 -19.51
C PHE A 7 1.63 -17.10 -20.39
N PHE A 8 2.67 -17.70 -20.98
CA PHE A 8 3.57 -17.02 -21.92
C PHE A 8 2.91 -16.74 -23.28
N LEU A 9 2.02 -17.62 -23.76
CA LEU A 9 1.35 -17.43 -25.05
C LEU A 9 0.29 -16.32 -25.03
N VAL A 10 -0.36 -16.09 -23.88
CA VAL A 10 -1.33 -14.98 -23.73
C VAL A 10 -0.61 -13.62 -23.69
N ILE A 11 0.61 -13.55 -23.14
CA ILE A 11 1.39 -12.30 -23.12
C ILE A 11 1.98 -11.99 -24.52
N SER A 12 2.33 -13.00 -25.34
CA SER A 12 2.85 -12.75 -26.69
C SER A 12 1.79 -12.33 -27.71
N CYS A 13 0.50 -12.65 -27.50
CA CYS A 13 -0.59 -12.21 -28.39
C CYS A 13 -1.19 -10.84 -28.01
N SER A 14 -0.97 -10.35 -26.78
CA SER A 14 -1.48 -9.04 -26.31
C SER A 14 -0.55 -7.85 -26.56
N PHE A 15 0.65 -8.07 -27.12
CA PHE A 15 1.54 -7.00 -27.61
C PHE A 15 1.05 -6.35 -28.92
N LEU A 16 -0.19 -6.66 -29.35
CA LEU A 16 -0.86 -6.12 -30.54
C LEU A 16 -1.84 -4.98 -30.25
N LEU A 17 -1.84 -4.39 -29.05
CA LEU A 17 -2.17 -2.96 -28.95
C LEU A 17 -0.98 -2.22 -29.56
N GLY A 18 -0.95 -2.11 -30.89
CA GLY A 18 0.07 -1.32 -31.59
C GLY A 18 0.20 0.05 -30.94
N ASN A 19 1.40 0.64 -30.97
CA ASN A 19 1.87 1.91 -30.36
C ASN A 19 0.92 3.13 -30.51
N LYS A 20 -0.34 3.00 -30.15
CA LYS A 20 -1.39 3.98 -30.36
C LYS A 20 -1.49 4.77 -29.07
N ILE A 21 -0.87 5.93 -29.09
CA ILE A 21 -0.93 6.86 -27.96
C ILE A 21 -2.37 7.37 -27.84
N SER A 22 -2.93 7.30 -26.63
CA SER A 22 -4.26 7.84 -26.34
C SER A 22 -4.21 9.38 -26.29
N ASN A 23 -5.23 10.01 -26.89
CA ASN A 23 -5.45 11.45 -26.84
C ASN A 23 -6.36 11.88 -25.68
N GLN A 24 -6.91 10.92 -24.93
CA GLN A 24 -7.69 11.20 -23.73
C GLN A 24 -6.81 11.91 -22.70
N LYS A 25 -7.33 12.97 -22.07
CA LYS A 25 -6.68 13.65 -20.95
C LYS A 25 -7.05 12.92 -19.66
N VAL A 26 -6.05 12.34 -19.02
CA VAL A 26 -6.23 11.47 -17.85
C VAL A 26 -5.79 12.19 -16.58
N LEU A 27 -6.65 12.16 -15.56
CA LEU A 27 -6.35 12.64 -14.22
C LEU A 27 -6.25 11.45 -13.25
N LEU A 28 -5.07 11.26 -12.67
CA LEU A 28 -4.82 10.23 -11.66
C LEU A 28 -4.99 10.79 -10.26
N ASN A 29 -5.44 9.95 -9.33
CA ASN A 29 -5.61 10.28 -7.92
C ASN A 29 -5.41 9.04 -7.04
N ALA A 30 -5.13 9.26 -5.76
CA ALA A 30 -5.08 8.21 -4.76
C ALA A 30 -5.65 8.71 -3.43
N GLU A 31 -6.36 7.83 -2.72
CA GLU A 31 -6.86 8.08 -1.37
C GLU A 31 -5.72 8.45 -0.42
N SER A 32 -5.95 9.44 0.44
CA SER A 32 -4.96 9.97 1.37
C SER A 32 -4.90 9.12 2.64
N PHE A 33 -4.58 7.83 2.48
CA PHE A 33 -4.54 6.85 3.56
C PHE A 33 -3.27 5.98 3.46
N GLY A 34 -2.23 6.37 4.20
CA GLY A 34 -0.88 5.82 4.05
C GLY A 34 -0.36 5.90 2.61
N PHE A 35 0.64 5.10 2.26
CA PHE A 35 1.20 5.08 0.90
C PHE A 35 0.60 4.04 -0.03
N GLY A 36 -0.21 3.09 0.46
CA GLY A 36 -0.71 1.99 -0.38
C GLY A 36 -1.35 2.45 -1.68
N PRO A 37 -2.37 3.32 -1.63
CA PRO A 37 -3.02 3.87 -2.82
C PRO A 37 -2.05 4.66 -3.73
N SER A 38 -1.30 5.62 -3.17
CA SER A 38 -0.39 6.47 -3.96
C SER A 38 0.75 5.66 -4.59
N ALA A 39 1.34 4.70 -3.87
CA ALA A 39 2.38 3.82 -4.39
C ALA A 39 1.87 2.93 -5.56
N ALA A 40 0.62 2.48 -5.50
CA ALA A 40 0.01 1.74 -6.59
C ALA A 40 -0.13 2.61 -7.86
N ILE A 41 -0.63 3.85 -7.72
CA ILE A 41 -0.71 4.80 -8.83
C ILE A 41 0.67 5.11 -9.39
N ALA A 42 1.67 5.37 -8.54
CA ALA A 42 3.04 5.62 -8.97
C ALA A 42 3.61 4.45 -9.78
N GLN A 43 3.34 3.21 -9.38
CA GLN A 43 3.77 2.02 -10.11
C GLN A 43 3.03 1.86 -11.44
N ILE A 44 1.70 1.99 -11.46
CA ILE A 44 0.89 1.90 -12.69
C ILE A 44 1.30 2.97 -13.68
N PHE A 45 1.53 4.20 -13.21
CA PHE A 45 1.92 5.35 -14.02
C PHE A 45 3.13 5.05 -14.92
N THR A 46 4.12 4.30 -14.42
CA THR A 46 5.32 3.96 -15.21
C THR A 46 5.02 3.18 -16.49
N TYR A 47 3.88 2.47 -16.55
CA TYR A 47 3.41 1.76 -17.74
C TYR A 47 2.37 2.53 -18.55
N LEU A 48 1.83 3.63 -18.01
CA LEU A 48 0.87 4.48 -18.72
C LEU A 48 1.55 5.64 -19.45
N ARG A 49 2.67 6.15 -18.91
CA ARG A 49 3.29 7.41 -19.34
C ARG A 49 3.59 7.48 -20.83
N ASP A 50 4.10 6.39 -21.40
CA ASP A 50 4.50 6.34 -22.81
C ASP A 50 3.32 6.07 -23.77
N HIS A 51 2.11 5.84 -23.23
CA HIS A 51 0.92 5.47 -23.98
C HIS A 51 -0.20 6.51 -23.91
N ILE A 52 -0.03 7.59 -23.15
CA ILE A 52 -1.03 8.64 -23.00
C ILE A 52 -0.36 10.01 -23.09
N ASN A 53 -0.83 10.85 -24.01
CA ASN A 53 -0.23 12.15 -24.27
C ASN A 53 -0.31 13.08 -23.06
N HIS A 54 -1.45 13.09 -22.37
CA HIS A 54 -1.74 14.00 -21.28
C HIS A 54 -2.21 13.24 -20.03
N ILE A 55 -1.31 13.10 -19.05
CA ILE A 55 -1.57 12.53 -17.73
C ILE A 55 -1.18 13.55 -16.68
N SER A 56 -2.11 13.85 -15.78
CA SER A 56 -1.86 14.68 -14.60
C SER A 56 -2.21 13.93 -13.32
N TYR A 57 -1.79 14.46 -12.18
CA TYR A 57 -2.12 13.91 -10.87
C TYR A 57 -2.80 14.97 -10.00
N ILE A 58 -3.80 14.56 -9.21
CA ILE A 58 -4.42 15.37 -8.16
C ILE A 58 -4.42 14.60 -6.84
N GLY A 59 -3.91 15.22 -5.77
CA GLY A 59 -3.81 14.60 -4.45
C GLY A 59 -3.58 15.62 -3.34
N THR A 60 -3.50 15.14 -2.11
CA THR A 60 -3.25 15.96 -0.91
C THR A 60 -2.08 15.41 -0.11
N GLY A 61 -1.48 16.27 0.73
CA GLY A 61 -0.51 15.88 1.77
C GLY A 61 0.55 14.88 1.31
N HIS A 62 0.68 13.78 2.06
CA HIS A 62 1.71 12.76 1.84
C HIS A 62 1.56 12.01 0.52
N THR A 63 0.39 12.02 -0.14
CA THR A 63 0.27 11.36 -1.45
C THR A 63 1.24 11.98 -2.47
N LEU A 64 1.55 13.27 -2.34
CA LEU A 64 2.46 14.01 -3.20
C LEU A 64 3.94 13.66 -2.98
N ASP A 65 4.31 13.05 -1.84
CA ASP A 65 5.67 12.61 -1.54
C ASP A 65 6.22 11.68 -2.63
N LEU A 66 5.35 10.82 -3.17
CA LEU A 66 5.69 9.88 -4.24
C LEU A 66 5.47 10.50 -5.63
N GLN A 67 4.41 11.28 -5.80
CA GLN A 67 3.95 11.68 -7.14
C GLN A 67 4.76 12.84 -7.72
N ASN A 68 5.31 13.72 -6.88
CA ASN A 68 6.09 14.88 -7.32
C ASN A 68 7.39 14.52 -8.07
N LYS A 69 7.87 13.28 -7.97
CA LYS A 69 9.08 12.83 -8.67
C LYS A 69 8.78 12.21 -10.04
N LEU A 70 7.51 12.10 -10.43
CA LEU A 70 7.08 11.46 -11.68
C LEU A 70 6.79 12.51 -12.77
N PRO A 71 7.07 12.19 -14.05
CA PRO A 71 6.92 13.11 -15.19
C PRO A 71 5.45 13.34 -15.61
N TYR A 72 4.65 13.93 -14.73
CA TYR A 72 3.28 14.35 -15.04
C TYR A 72 3.24 15.60 -15.93
N ASN A 73 2.15 15.78 -16.68
CA ASN A 73 1.86 17.02 -17.39
C ASN A 73 1.50 18.15 -16.41
N ALA A 74 0.77 17.83 -15.34
CA ALA A 74 0.53 18.72 -14.20
C ALA A 74 0.33 17.90 -12.91
N ILE A 75 0.65 18.53 -11.77
CA ILE A 75 0.35 17.99 -10.45
C ILE A 75 -0.41 19.06 -9.68
N TYR A 76 -1.57 18.69 -9.13
CA TYR A 76 -2.42 19.57 -8.35
C TYR A 76 -2.45 19.13 -6.89
N ASN A 77 -2.24 20.09 -6.00
CA ASN A 77 -2.60 19.97 -4.60
C ASN A 77 -3.98 20.61 -4.41
N TYR A 78 -4.92 19.87 -3.82
CA TYR A 78 -6.29 20.32 -3.54
C TYR A 78 -6.66 20.05 -2.06
N GLU A 79 -5.67 20.15 -1.18
CA GLU A 79 -5.87 20.10 0.26
C GLU A 79 -6.58 21.38 0.71
N GLU A 80 -7.81 21.23 1.21
CA GLU A 80 -8.71 22.33 1.56
C GLU A 80 -9.28 22.12 2.97
N PRO A 81 -9.65 23.20 3.69
CA PRO A 81 -10.13 23.12 5.07
C PRO A 81 -11.50 22.44 5.20
N ASP A 82 -12.28 22.39 4.13
CA ASP A 82 -13.61 21.80 4.12
C ASP A 82 -13.93 21.11 2.79
N ILE A 83 -14.86 20.15 2.85
CA ILE A 83 -15.24 19.30 1.72
C ILE A 83 -15.90 20.10 0.58
N ALA A 84 -16.62 21.18 0.89
CA ALA A 84 -17.30 21.96 -0.14
C ALA A 84 -16.29 22.75 -0.98
N THR A 85 -15.34 23.41 -0.33
CA THR A 85 -14.21 24.08 -0.99
C THR A 85 -13.37 23.08 -1.78
N GLN A 86 -13.08 21.91 -1.19
CA GLN A 86 -12.37 20.84 -1.88
C GLN A 86 -13.07 20.39 -3.15
N LYS A 87 -14.39 20.14 -3.10
CA LYS A 87 -15.19 19.75 -4.27
C LYS A 87 -15.21 20.84 -5.35
N ASN A 88 -15.28 22.11 -4.96
CA ASN A 88 -15.25 23.22 -5.93
C ASN A 88 -13.91 23.28 -6.66
N ASN A 89 -12.79 23.22 -5.93
CA ASN A 89 -11.44 23.25 -6.52
C ASN A 89 -11.19 22.01 -7.38
N PHE A 90 -11.62 20.83 -6.91
CA PHE A 90 -11.62 19.60 -7.71
C PHE A 90 -12.39 19.78 -9.02
N SER A 91 -13.58 20.39 -8.97
CA SER A 91 -14.43 20.59 -10.15
C SER A 91 -13.79 21.51 -11.19
N GLU A 92 -13.09 22.57 -10.78
CA GLU A 92 -12.38 23.45 -11.72
C GLU A 92 -11.22 22.75 -12.43
N ILE A 93 -10.48 21.89 -11.71
CA ILE A 93 -9.38 21.11 -12.30
C ILE A 93 -9.94 20.07 -13.29
N VAL A 94 -10.95 19.32 -12.85
CA VAL A 94 -11.48 18.13 -13.54
C VAL A 94 -12.15 18.42 -14.86
N LYS A 95 -12.71 19.63 -15.07
CA LYS A 95 -13.26 20.08 -16.36
C LYS A 95 -12.30 19.97 -17.54
N ASN A 96 -10.98 19.90 -17.27
CA ASN A 96 -9.95 19.80 -18.30
C ASN A 96 -9.59 18.36 -18.68
N TYR A 97 -10.26 17.36 -18.12
CA TYR A 97 -9.93 15.95 -18.24
C TYR A 97 -11.13 15.13 -18.70
N ASP A 98 -10.86 14.04 -19.40
CA ASP A 98 -11.87 13.13 -19.95
C ASP A 98 -12.08 11.90 -19.07
N VAL A 99 -11.00 11.44 -18.41
CA VAL A 99 -10.97 10.22 -17.62
C VAL A 99 -10.32 10.47 -16.27
N PHE A 100 -10.98 10.00 -15.21
CA PHE A 100 -10.48 10.00 -13.84
C PHE A 100 -10.14 8.58 -13.41
N ILE A 101 -8.91 8.38 -12.94
CA ILE A 101 -8.44 7.09 -12.43
C ILE A 101 -8.04 7.28 -10.98
N THR A 102 -8.65 6.52 -10.08
CA THR A 102 -8.30 6.60 -8.65
C THR A 102 -7.92 5.25 -8.05
N ALA A 103 -6.97 5.27 -7.12
CA ALA A 103 -6.79 4.22 -6.14
C ALA A 103 -7.63 4.52 -4.88
N THR A 104 -8.79 3.87 -4.78
CA THR A 104 -9.69 3.86 -3.62
C THR A 104 -10.28 5.19 -3.11
N ASP A 105 -10.06 6.34 -3.77
CA ASP A 105 -10.74 7.58 -3.39
C ASP A 105 -12.17 7.58 -3.95
N PHE A 106 -13.06 6.92 -3.22
CA PHE A 106 -14.45 6.75 -3.63
C PHE A 106 -15.22 8.07 -3.65
N GLN A 107 -14.81 9.06 -2.85
CA GLN A 107 -15.45 10.37 -2.82
C GLN A 107 -15.07 11.17 -4.08
N ALA A 108 -13.79 11.27 -4.42
CA ALA A 108 -13.35 11.92 -5.65
C ALA A 108 -13.86 11.20 -6.89
N ALA A 109 -13.93 9.86 -6.88
CA ALA A 109 -14.55 9.09 -7.96
C ALA A 109 -16.04 9.46 -8.15
N GLN A 110 -16.78 9.64 -7.06
CA GLN A 110 -18.18 10.04 -7.11
C GLN A 110 -18.32 11.45 -7.70
N TRP A 111 -17.48 12.40 -7.30
CA TRP A 111 -17.46 13.75 -7.89
C TRP A 111 -17.10 13.74 -9.37
N ALA A 112 -16.07 13.00 -9.78
CA ALA A 112 -15.68 12.88 -11.18
C ALA A 112 -16.83 12.32 -12.03
N LYS A 113 -17.55 11.30 -11.50
CA LYS A 113 -18.70 10.71 -12.20
C LYS A 113 -19.87 11.68 -12.33
N GLU A 114 -20.13 12.49 -11.30
CA GLU A 114 -21.15 13.56 -11.33
C GLU A 114 -20.83 14.65 -12.37
N LEU A 115 -19.54 14.92 -12.61
CA LEU A 115 -19.05 15.87 -13.61
C LEU A 115 -18.97 15.26 -15.02
N GLY A 116 -19.39 14.01 -15.21
CA GLY A 116 -19.50 13.37 -16.51
C GLY A 116 -18.24 12.65 -17.01
N LEU A 117 -17.18 12.55 -16.20
CA LEU A 117 -15.97 11.82 -16.60
C LEU A 117 -16.21 10.32 -16.64
N LYS A 118 -15.39 9.64 -17.43
CA LYS A 118 -15.17 8.19 -17.28
C LYS A 118 -14.37 7.94 -16.01
N VAL A 119 -14.78 6.95 -15.23
CA VAL A 119 -14.17 6.65 -13.93
C VAL A 119 -13.63 5.24 -13.92
N ILE A 120 -12.33 5.12 -13.69
CA ILE A 120 -11.64 3.85 -13.45
C ILE A 120 -11.23 3.80 -11.97
N ILE A 121 -11.58 2.73 -11.29
CA ILE A 121 -11.23 2.54 -9.88
C ILE A 121 -10.29 1.35 -9.77
N TYR A 122 -9.12 1.57 -9.20
CA TYR A 122 -8.25 0.53 -8.68
C TYR A 122 -8.50 0.34 -7.17
N ASP A 123 -8.79 -0.89 -6.76
CA ASP A 123 -9.12 -1.23 -5.38
C ASP A 123 -8.26 -2.41 -4.87
N PRO A 124 -7.22 -2.13 -4.06
CA PRO A 124 -6.44 -3.18 -3.39
C PRO A 124 -7.16 -3.77 -2.17
N LEU A 125 -8.30 -3.19 -1.76
CA LEU A 125 -9.02 -3.49 -0.53
C LEU A 125 -10.40 -4.07 -0.81
N THR A 126 -10.66 -4.63 -1.99
CA THR A 126 -11.96 -5.26 -2.32
C THR A 126 -12.42 -6.26 -1.25
N TRP A 127 -11.50 -6.97 -0.60
CA TRP A 127 -11.78 -7.92 0.48
C TRP A 127 -12.25 -7.26 1.79
N TYR A 128 -11.86 -6.01 2.04
CA TYR A 128 -11.96 -5.34 3.34
C TYR A 128 -13.30 -4.67 3.59
N TRP A 129 -13.89 -4.01 2.58
CA TRP A 129 -15.08 -3.18 2.77
C TRP A 129 -16.24 -3.99 3.37
N SER A 130 -16.86 -3.59 4.48
CA SER A 130 -18.05 -4.29 4.98
C SER A 130 -19.25 -4.09 4.04
N ASN A 131 -19.42 -2.86 3.58
CA ASN A 131 -20.38 -2.46 2.55
C ASN A 131 -19.63 -1.96 1.33
N ILE A 132 -20.05 -2.37 0.13
CA ILE A 132 -19.43 -1.94 -1.13
C ILE A 132 -19.86 -0.49 -1.42
N PRO A 133 -18.92 0.47 -1.54
CA PRO A 133 -19.25 1.85 -1.87
C PRO A 133 -20.10 1.97 -3.15
N PRO A 134 -21.20 2.74 -3.16
CA PRO A 134 -22.12 2.80 -4.30
C PRO A 134 -21.48 3.22 -5.63
N ILE A 135 -20.42 4.04 -5.58
CA ILE A 135 -19.68 4.49 -6.75
C ILE A 135 -18.99 3.34 -7.50
N ILE A 136 -18.61 2.25 -6.82
CA ILE A 136 -17.98 1.08 -7.45
C ILE A 136 -18.87 0.51 -8.55
N LYS A 137 -20.18 0.36 -8.28
CA LYS A 137 -21.15 -0.16 -9.26
C LYS A 137 -21.32 0.75 -10.48
N LYS A 138 -20.98 2.04 -10.34
CA LYS A 138 -21.09 3.06 -11.39
C LYS A 138 -19.78 3.31 -12.15
N ALA A 139 -18.67 2.68 -11.75
CA ALA A 139 -17.38 2.81 -12.42
C ALA A 139 -17.45 2.24 -13.84
N ASP A 140 -16.75 2.87 -14.78
CA ASP A 140 -16.64 2.40 -16.16
C ASP A 140 -15.67 1.22 -16.28
N LEU A 141 -14.69 1.13 -15.35
CA LEU A 141 -13.84 -0.04 -15.12
C LEU A 141 -13.51 -0.14 -13.62
N TYR A 142 -13.69 -1.33 -13.05
CA TYR A 142 -13.26 -1.63 -11.68
C TYR A 142 -12.15 -2.68 -11.69
N ILE A 143 -10.97 -2.31 -11.19
CA ILE A 143 -9.78 -3.15 -11.13
C ILE A 143 -9.56 -3.56 -9.68
N SER A 144 -9.73 -4.83 -9.38
CA SER A 144 -9.57 -5.39 -8.05
C SER A 144 -8.25 -6.15 -7.93
N GLN A 145 -7.43 -5.79 -6.95
CA GLN A 145 -6.22 -6.57 -6.65
C GLN A 145 -6.61 -7.86 -5.92
N ASN A 146 -6.08 -8.98 -6.39
CA ASN A 146 -6.34 -10.27 -5.75
C ASN A 146 -5.72 -10.31 -4.35
N PHE A 147 -6.46 -10.92 -3.43
CA PHE A 147 -6.07 -11.24 -2.07
C PHE A 147 -7.05 -12.30 -1.54
N LEU A 148 -6.87 -12.71 -0.29
CA LEU A 148 -7.74 -13.69 0.37
C LEU A 148 -9.22 -13.25 0.29
N GLY A 149 -10.06 -14.08 -0.34
CA GLY A 149 -11.52 -13.88 -0.46
C GLY A 149 -11.98 -12.98 -1.62
N VAL A 150 -11.08 -12.30 -2.34
CA VAL A 150 -11.46 -11.33 -3.38
C VAL A 150 -12.18 -12.01 -4.56
N ALA A 151 -11.61 -13.10 -5.08
CA ALA A 151 -12.17 -13.80 -6.24
C ALA A 151 -13.61 -14.29 -6.00
N GLN A 152 -13.93 -14.71 -4.78
CA GLN A 152 -15.28 -15.12 -4.39
C GLN A 152 -16.21 -13.90 -4.29
N ARG A 153 -15.72 -12.81 -3.70
CA ARG A 153 -16.48 -11.59 -3.49
C ARG A 153 -16.92 -10.91 -4.79
N LEU A 154 -16.05 -10.90 -5.80
CA LEU A 154 -16.34 -10.33 -7.13
C LEU A 154 -17.46 -11.06 -7.89
N LYS A 155 -17.88 -12.26 -7.45
CA LYS A 155 -19.03 -12.97 -8.05
C LYS A 155 -20.38 -12.34 -7.68
N SER A 156 -20.41 -11.41 -6.72
CA SER A 156 -21.64 -10.72 -6.34
C SER A 156 -22.09 -9.69 -7.38
N THR A 157 -23.39 -9.39 -7.42
CA THR A 157 -23.99 -8.41 -8.35
C THR A 157 -23.76 -6.95 -7.94
N ALA A 158 -22.96 -6.72 -6.89
CA ALA A 158 -22.63 -5.40 -6.38
C ALA A 158 -21.53 -4.70 -7.18
N PHE A 159 -20.81 -5.44 -8.03
CA PHE A 159 -19.74 -4.92 -8.88
C PHE A 159 -20.23 -4.66 -10.32
N PRO A 160 -19.60 -3.73 -11.06
CA PRO A 160 -19.96 -3.48 -12.44
C PRO A 160 -19.60 -4.67 -13.33
N THR A 161 -20.22 -4.76 -14.51
CA THR A 161 -19.93 -5.84 -15.48
C THR A 161 -18.47 -5.79 -15.96
N LYS A 162 -17.91 -4.60 -16.13
CA LYS A 162 -16.49 -4.37 -16.41
C LYS A 162 -15.66 -4.38 -15.10
N SER A 163 -15.66 -5.52 -14.40
CA SER A 163 -14.78 -5.78 -13.24
C SER A 163 -13.68 -6.74 -13.61
N VAL A 164 -12.43 -6.42 -13.26
CA VAL A 164 -11.27 -7.28 -13.51
C VAL A 164 -10.55 -7.61 -12.21
N LEU A 165 -10.20 -8.87 -12.04
CA LEU A 165 -9.31 -9.34 -10.98
C LEU A 165 -7.89 -9.39 -11.52
N ILE A 166 -6.96 -8.71 -10.87
CA ILE A 166 -5.55 -8.71 -11.25
C ILE A 166 -4.68 -9.31 -10.15
N PRO A 167 -3.50 -9.87 -10.48
CA PRO A 167 -2.49 -10.18 -9.48
C PRO A 167 -2.07 -8.95 -8.66
N PRO A 168 -1.31 -9.15 -7.58
CA PRO A 168 -0.75 -8.05 -6.80
C PRO A 168 0.14 -7.11 -7.62
N ILE A 169 0.09 -5.81 -7.33
CA ILE A 169 1.00 -4.79 -7.85
C ILE A 169 2.36 -4.97 -7.16
N VAL A 170 3.14 -5.90 -7.71
CA VAL A 170 4.49 -6.21 -7.28
C VAL A 170 5.28 -6.76 -8.47
N LYS A 171 6.58 -6.48 -8.50
CA LYS A 171 7.52 -7.01 -9.48
C LYS A 171 8.52 -7.93 -8.77
N ILE A 172 8.71 -9.15 -9.29
CA ILE A 172 9.80 -10.02 -8.80
C ILE A 172 11.13 -9.53 -9.41
N PRO A 173 12.14 -9.22 -8.58
CA PRO A 173 13.46 -8.86 -9.06
C PRO A 173 14.19 -10.08 -9.65
N PRO A 174 15.05 -9.88 -10.67
CA PRO A 174 15.70 -10.98 -11.40
C PRO A 174 16.71 -11.79 -10.58
N SER A 175 17.28 -11.23 -9.51
CA SER A 175 18.19 -11.95 -8.61
C SER A 175 18.23 -11.35 -7.21
N LYS A 176 18.41 -12.20 -6.21
CA LYS A 176 18.74 -11.82 -4.83
C LYS A 176 20.20 -11.39 -4.78
N ILE A 177 20.49 -10.25 -4.15
CA ILE A 177 21.83 -9.94 -3.68
C ILE A 177 21.78 -10.22 -2.18
N GLU A 178 22.60 -11.15 -1.70
CA GLU A 178 22.73 -11.36 -0.26
C GLU A 178 23.60 -10.25 0.32
N THR A 179 22.97 -9.37 1.09
CA THR A 179 23.67 -8.32 1.83
C THR A 179 23.26 -8.36 3.30
N ASP A 180 24.09 -7.78 4.16
CA ASP A 180 23.84 -7.62 5.59
C ASP A 180 22.95 -6.40 5.89
N HIS A 181 21.97 -6.11 5.03
CA HIS A 181 21.10 -4.94 5.17
C HIS A 181 19.83 -5.27 5.96
N ILE A 182 19.31 -4.30 6.72
CA ILE A 182 17.99 -4.39 7.35
C ILE A 182 17.14 -3.23 6.86
N LEU A 183 15.91 -3.50 6.44
CA LEU A 183 14.93 -2.46 6.11
C LEU A 183 13.97 -2.25 7.28
N VAL A 184 13.84 -1.01 7.74
CA VAL A 184 12.80 -0.60 8.69
C VAL A 184 11.86 0.37 7.96
N ASN A 185 10.62 -0.06 7.70
CA ASN A 185 9.70 0.67 6.83
C ASN A 185 8.29 0.82 7.44
N THR A 186 7.90 2.03 7.79
CA THR A 186 6.54 2.32 8.27
C THR A 186 5.55 2.63 7.15
N GLY A 187 6.01 2.66 5.90
CA GLY A 187 5.25 3.11 4.75
C GLY A 187 4.85 4.57 4.91
N GLY A 188 3.65 4.91 4.43
CA GLY A 188 3.15 6.28 4.51
C GLY A 188 2.69 6.71 5.90
N LEU A 189 2.54 5.79 6.87
CA LEU A 189 2.04 6.00 8.25
C LEU A 189 1.21 7.29 8.45
N PHE A 190 0.10 7.35 7.72
CA PHE A 190 -0.85 8.46 7.73
C PHE A 190 -2.25 7.87 7.76
N ASN A 191 -3.12 8.47 8.58
CA ASN A 191 -4.52 8.10 8.69
C ASN A 191 -5.33 9.37 9.01
N PRO A 192 -6.29 9.77 8.16
CA PRO A 192 -7.04 11.01 8.35
C PRO A 192 -7.90 11.01 9.63
N PHE A 193 -8.14 9.85 10.23
CA PHE A 193 -8.94 9.71 11.45
C PHE A 193 -8.09 9.62 12.74
N ILE A 194 -6.76 9.66 12.64
CA ILE A 194 -5.86 9.71 13.79
C ILE A 194 -5.12 11.05 13.76
N GLU A 195 -5.10 11.76 14.88
CA GLU A 195 -4.34 13.01 14.99
C GLU A 195 -2.88 12.80 14.57
N GLN A 196 -2.38 13.68 13.71
CA GLN A 196 -1.03 13.60 13.17
C GLN A 196 0.02 13.51 14.29
N LYS A 197 -0.18 14.22 15.41
CA LYS A 197 0.70 14.15 16.57
C LYS A 197 0.84 12.72 17.11
N ASN A 198 -0.25 11.97 17.23
CA ASN A 198 -0.20 10.59 17.73
C ASN A 198 0.57 9.68 16.77
N LEU A 199 0.41 9.86 15.45
CA LEU A 199 1.17 9.10 14.45
C LEU A 199 2.66 9.45 14.47
N LEU A 200 3.02 10.72 14.69
CA LEU A 200 4.41 11.14 14.89
C LEU A 200 4.98 10.52 16.16
N ASP A 201 4.28 10.62 17.30
CA ASP A 201 4.71 10.02 18.57
C ASP A 201 4.94 8.51 18.40
N PHE A 202 4.02 7.83 17.71
CA PHE A 202 4.17 6.41 17.38
C PHE A 202 5.44 6.14 16.56
N ALA A 203 5.66 6.89 15.48
CA ALA A 203 6.84 6.77 14.64
C ALA A 203 8.14 7.01 15.44
N HIS A 204 8.17 8.04 16.29
CA HIS A 204 9.30 8.35 17.17
C HIS A 204 9.64 7.17 18.07
N ILE A 205 8.64 6.53 18.69
CA ILE A 205 8.90 5.38 19.57
C ILE A 205 9.36 4.16 18.78
N LEU A 206 8.71 3.87 17.65
CA LEU A 206 9.08 2.73 16.79
C LEU A 206 10.53 2.85 16.33
N PHE A 207 10.87 3.96 15.65
CA PHE A 207 12.20 4.16 15.09
C PHE A 207 13.29 4.19 16.16
N ASN A 208 13.11 4.95 17.24
CA ASN A 208 14.12 4.98 18.32
C ASN A 208 14.25 3.62 19.02
N SER A 209 13.15 2.89 19.20
CA SER A 209 13.21 1.58 19.86
C SER A 209 13.91 0.53 19.01
N ILE A 210 13.67 0.55 17.70
CA ILE A 210 14.31 -0.33 16.74
C ILE A 210 15.79 0.06 16.58
N ASP A 211 16.10 1.35 16.47
CA ASP A 211 17.47 1.84 16.36
C ASP A 211 18.31 1.50 17.61
N ASP A 212 17.74 1.64 18.80
CA ASP A 212 18.39 1.21 20.05
C ASP A 212 18.81 -0.27 20.05
N ILE A 213 18.04 -1.12 19.37
CA ILE A 213 18.34 -2.54 19.21
C ILE A 213 19.38 -2.73 18.11
N LEU A 214 19.16 -2.09 16.96
CA LEU A 214 19.92 -2.33 15.74
C LEU A 214 21.29 -1.67 15.71
N LYS A 215 21.52 -0.57 16.45
CA LYS A 215 22.81 0.13 16.51
C LYS A 215 23.97 -0.71 17.03
N ASN A 216 23.68 -1.84 17.68
CA ASN A 216 24.68 -2.79 18.15
C ASN A 216 25.04 -3.86 17.09
N TYR A 217 24.42 -3.82 15.92
CA TYR A 217 24.72 -4.72 14.81
C TYR A 217 25.58 -4.00 13.77
N ASP A 218 26.57 -4.70 13.22
CA ASP A 218 27.46 -4.20 12.16
C ASP A 218 26.78 -4.24 10.76
N GLN A 219 25.48 -3.96 10.73
CA GLN A 219 24.61 -4.10 9.57
C GLN A 219 24.20 -2.73 9.05
N HIS A 220 24.11 -2.58 7.74
CA HIS A 220 23.55 -1.36 7.15
C HIS A 220 22.03 -1.33 7.35
N ILE A 221 21.50 -0.23 7.86
CA ILE A 221 20.06 -0.11 8.17
C ILE A 221 19.48 1.02 7.34
N ASP A 222 18.47 0.71 6.53
CA ASP A 222 17.67 1.72 5.84
C ASP A 222 16.36 1.94 6.59
N TYR A 223 16.19 3.17 7.09
CA TYR A 223 14.95 3.63 7.72
C TYR A 223 14.11 4.40 6.71
N VAL A 224 12.84 4.00 6.54
CA VAL A 224 11.96 4.56 5.50
C VAL A 224 10.58 4.91 6.04
N SER A 225 10.11 6.11 5.69
CA SER A 225 8.77 6.61 6.02
C SER A 225 8.34 7.76 5.09
N ASN A 226 7.21 8.39 5.39
CA ASN A 226 6.76 9.62 4.74
C ASN A 226 7.66 10.82 5.09
N GLN A 227 7.51 11.91 4.33
CA GLN A 227 8.36 13.08 4.48
C GLN A 227 8.15 13.82 5.82
N ALA A 228 6.94 13.80 6.38
CA ALA A 228 6.65 14.44 7.66
C ALA A 228 7.40 13.75 8.82
N ILE A 229 7.41 12.42 8.86
CA ILE A 229 8.13 11.62 9.86
C ILE A 229 9.64 11.72 9.65
N ALA A 230 10.09 11.66 8.39
CA ALA A 230 11.52 11.83 8.07
C ALA A 230 12.07 13.17 8.57
N ARG A 231 11.25 14.23 8.55
CA ARG A 231 11.60 15.56 9.07
C ARG A 231 11.49 15.66 10.59
N SER A 232 10.57 14.93 11.23
CA SER A 232 10.35 15.04 12.68
C SER A 232 11.41 14.31 13.51
N ILE A 233 12.03 13.26 12.96
CA ILE A 233 13.03 12.44 13.65
C ILE A 233 14.43 12.72 13.06
N SER A 234 15.14 13.71 13.59
CA SER A 234 16.46 14.12 13.07
C SER A 234 17.63 13.22 13.51
N THR A 235 17.43 12.40 14.53
CA THR A 235 18.48 11.52 15.10
C THR A 235 18.72 10.27 14.28
N ILE A 236 17.80 9.89 13.40
CA ILE A 236 17.85 8.69 12.56
C ILE A 236 17.70 9.11 11.10
N PRO A 237 18.53 8.63 10.16
CA PRO A 237 18.49 9.06 8.77
C PRO A 237 17.31 8.40 8.01
N ILE A 238 16.09 8.78 8.35
CA ILE A 238 14.88 8.29 7.70
C ILE A 238 14.72 8.94 6.33
N LYS A 239 14.48 8.10 5.30
CA LYS A 239 14.32 8.52 3.91
C LYS A 239 12.87 8.36 3.47
N THR A 240 12.47 9.09 2.44
CA THR A 240 11.23 8.83 1.69
C THR A 240 11.58 8.34 0.30
N MET A 241 11.28 7.06 0.05
CA MET A 241 11.67 6.31 -1.14
C MET A 241 10.47 6.07 -2.06
N GLN A 242 10.73 6.06 -3.37
CA GLN A 242 9.79 5.61 -4.39
C GLN A 242 9.56 4.10 -4.30
N PRO A 243 8.45 3.57 -4.83
CA PRO A 243 8.18 2.13 -4.81
C PRO A 243 9.32 1.30 -5.42
N SER A 244 9.93 1.75 -6.51
CA SER A 244 11.08 1.06 -7.12
C SER A 244 12.31 1.03 -6.21
N GLU A 245 12.58 2.12 -5.48
CA GLU A 245 13.68 2.22 -4.51
C GLU A 245 13.44 1.30 -3.29
N ILE A 246 12.20 1.22 -2.82
CA ILE A 246 11.80 0.26 -1.77
C ILE A 246 12.02 -1.18 -2.22
N GLN A 247 11.58 -1.52 -3.44
CA GLN A 247 11.73 -2.88 -3.96
C GLN A 247 13.21 -3.30 -4.08
N VAL A 248 14.09 -2.39 -4.50
CA VAL A 248 15.54 -2.63 -4.52
C VAL A 248 16.09 -2.80 -3.11
N THR A 249 15.76 -1.88 -2.20
CA THR A 249 16.22 -1.91 -0.81
C THR A 249 15.78 -3.19 -0.11
N LEU A 250 14.51 -3.56 -0.25
CA LEU A 250 13.94 -4.78 0.32
C LEU A 250 14.56 -6.04 -0.30
N ASN A 251 14.79 -6.06 -1.61
CA ASN A 251 15.45 -7.20 -2.28
C ASN A 251 16.87 -7.44 -1.75
N ASN A 252 17.57 -6.38 -1.36
CA ASN A 252 18.92 -6.48 -0.79
C ASN A 252 18.88 -6.84 0.71
N ALA A 253 17.86 -6.39 1.45
CA ALA A 253 17.75 -6.64 2.89
C ALA A 253 17.78 -8.14 3.27
N GLN A 254 18.47 -8.49 4.34
CA GLN A 254 18.46 -9.83 4.95
C GLN A 254 17.06 -10.17 5.50
N PHE A 255 16.45 -9.20 6.19
CA PHE A 255 15.06 -9.23 6.65
C PHE A 255 14.54 -7.79 6.80
N ALA A 256 13.25 -7.64 7.06
CA ALA A 256 12.63 -6.33 7.23
C ALA A 256 11.79 -6.23 8.51
N ILE A 257 11.60 -5.00 8.99
CA ILE A 257 10.69 -4.65 10.08
C ILE A 257 9.73 -3.61 9.52
N MET A 258 8.45 -3.97 9.36
CA MET A 258 7.55 -3.18 8.53
C MET A 258 6.14 -3.06 9.12
N THR A 259 5.45 -1.97 8.84
CA THR A 259 3.99 -1.94 9.06
C THR A 259 3.32 -2.92 8.09
N PRO A 260 2.24 -3.59 8.50
CA PRO A 260 1.67 -4.67 7.70
C PRO A 260 0.69 -4.16 6.64
N GLY A 261 1.04 -3.11 5.91
CA GLY A 261 0.25 -2.64 4.77
C GLY A 261 0.32 -3.62 3.60
N LEU A 262 -0.75 -3.73 2.82
CA LEU A 262 -0.86 -4.72 1.74
C LEU A 262 0.27 -4.66 0.69
N GLY A 263 0.76 -3.44 0.38
CA GLY A 263 1.92 -3.25 -0.49
C GLY A 263 3.18 -3.91 0.09
N ASN A 264 3.51 -3.59 1.35
CA ASN A 264 4.64 -4.19 2.07
C ASN A 264 4.52 -5.72 2.15
N ILE A 265 3.31 -6.24 2.40
CA ILE A 265 3.02 -7.68 2.45
C ILE A 265 3.40 -8.35 1.13
N TYR A 266 2.94 -7.82 0.00
CA TYR A 266 3.23 -8.42 -1.30
C TYR A 266 4.67 -8.21 -1.76
N GLU A 267 5.27 -7.05 -1.50
CA GLU A 267 6.68 -6.81 -1.79
C GLU A 267 7.57 -7.77 -1.00
N ALA A 268 7.35 -7.94 0.30
CA ALA A 268 8.13 -8.89 1.09
C ALA A 268 7.90 -10.34 0.66
N ALA A 269 6.68 -10.70 0.22
CA ALA A 269 6.39 -12.02 -0.32
C ALA A 269 7.15 -12.30 -1.62
N ALA A 270 7.15 -11.34 -2.56
CA ALA A 270 7.86 -11.42 -3.85
C ALA A 270 9.38 -11.52 -3.66
N MET A 271 9.92 -10.77 -2.70
CA MET A 271 11.35 -10.73 -2.40
C MET A 271 11.76 -11.88 -1.47
N LYS A 272 10.80 -12.71 -1.02
CA LYS A 272 10.99 -13.86 -0.13
C LYS A 272 11.73 -13.48 1.15
N LYS A 273 11.26 -12.41 1.79
CA LYS A 273 11.90 -11.85 3.00
C LYS A 273 11.17 -12.30 4.25
N TYR A 274 11.95 -12.54 5.30
CA TYR A 274 11.43 -12.55 6.66
C TYR A 274 11.03 -11.13 7.04
N VAL A 275 9.87 -10.99 7.68
CA VAL A 275 9.36 -9.71 8.13
C VAL A 275 8.90 -9.81 9.57
N ILE A 276 9.29 -8.83 10.37
CA ILE A 276 8.65 -8.53 11.66
C ILE A 276 7.57 -7.49 11.38
N TRP A 277 6.30 -7.91 11.45
CA TRP A 277 5.19 -6.98 11.32
C TRP A 277 5.02 -6.15 12.58
N LEU A 278 5.12 -4.83 12.42
CA LEU A 278 4.87 -3.85 13.46
C LEU A 278 3.39 -3.83 13.85
N PRO A 279 3.05 -3.31 15.05
CA PRO A 279 1.66 -3.16 15.47
C PRO A 279 0.82 -2.41 14.42
N PRO A 280 -0.40 -2.87 14.13
CA PRO A 280 -1.28 -2.21 13.16
C PRO A 280 -1.57 -0.76 13.53
N ALA A 281 -1.34 0.14 12.58
CA ALA A 281 -1.66 1.57 12.68
C ALA A 281 -3.08 1.91 12.19
N ASN A 282 -3.78 0.92 11.61
CA ASN A 282 -5.18 1.02 11.23
C ASN A 282 -5.83 -0.36 11.24
N ASP A 283 -7.14 -0.38 11.05
CA ASP A 283 -7.97 -1.57 11.10
C ASP A 283 -7.69 -2.54 9.93
N SER A 284 -7.51 -2.03 8.70
CA SER A 284 -7.17 -2.89 7.56
C SER A 284 -5.86 -3.67 7.75
N GLN A 285 -4.86 -3.03 8.37
CA GLN A 285 -3.58 -3.64 8.74
C GLN A 285 -3.75 -4.78 9.77
N GLY A 286 -4.61 -4.58 10.77
CA GLY A 286 -4.89 -5.61 11.76
C GLY A 286 -5.63 -6.81 11.16
N GLN A 287 -6.62 -6.55 10.30
CA GLN A 287 -7.31 -7.61 9.57
C GLN A 287 -6.38 -8.37 8.61
N GLN A 288 -5.45 -7.67 7.93
CA GLN A 288 -4.43 -8.30 7.08
C GLN A 288 -3.59 -9.30 7.89
N ILE A 289 -3.07 -8.91 9.06
CA ILE A 289 -2.31 -9.82 9.92
C ILE A 289 -3.14 -11.01 10.40
N GLN A 290 -4.39 -10.79 10.81
CA GLN A 290 -5.28 -11.89 11.21
C GLN A 290 -5.49 -12.88 10.06
N LEU A 291 -5.80 -12.38 8.85
CA LEU A 291 -5.96 -13.22 7.66
C LEU A 291 -4.69 -14.01 7.32
N LEU A 292 -3.51 -13.41 7.45
CA LEU A 292 -2.24 -14.11 7.23
C LEU A 292 -1.97 -15.16 8.30
N ARG A 293 -2.28 -14.90 9.57
CA ARG A 293 -2.15 -15.85 10.68
C ARG A 293 -3.12 -17.04 10.51
N ASP A 294 -4.38 -16.77 10.20
CA ASP A 294 -5.42 -17.79 9.97
C ASP A 294 -5.06 -18.75 8.83
N ASN A 295 -4.20 -18.31 7.89
CA ASN A 295 -3.73 -19.10 6.76
C ASN A 295 -2.29 -19.64 6.93
N ASN A 296 -1.65 -19.45 8.09
CA ASN A 296 -0.25 -19.86 8.34
C ASN A 296 0.75 -19.26 7.32
N ILE A 297 0.61 -17.96 7.04
CA ILE A 297 1.41 -17.19 6.08
C ILE A 297 2.28 -16.12 6.78
N SER A 298 1.99 -15.77 8.03
CA SER A 298 2.80 -14.82 8.82
C SER A 298 3.67 -15.54 9.84
N ASP A 299 4.98 -15.28 9.82
CA ASP A 299 5.94 -15.87 10.76
C ASP A 299 6.07 -15.02 12.05
N TYR A 300 6.18 -13.70 11.91
CA TYR A 300 6.43 -12.78 13.03
C TYR A 300 5.55 -11.53 12.91
N ALA A 301 4.65 -11.35 13.87
CA ALA A 301 3.81 -10.16 13.95
C ALA A 301 3.63 -9.77 15.41
N ILE A 302 3.65 -8.46 15.67
CA ILE A 302 3.39 -7.88 16.98
C ILE A 302 2.02 -7.20 16.95
N ASP A 303 1.22 -7.48 17.97
CA ASP A 303 -0.08 -6.86 18.20
C ASP A 303 -0.08 -6.08 19.54
N TRP A 304 -1.01 -5.13 19.70
CA TRP A 304 -1.08 -4.21 20.83
C TRP A 304 -1.23 -4.92 22.18
N HIS A 305 -1.99 -6.01 22.23
CA HIS A 305 -2.20 -6.80 23.46
C HIS A 305 -0.93 -7.55 23.93
N GLU A 306 0.05 -7.74 23.04
CA GLU A 306 1.33 -8.37 23.38
C GLU A 306 2.28 -7.35 24.06
N ILE A 307 2.10 -6.06 23.75
CA ILE A 307 2.94 -4.96 24.24
C ILE A 307 2.36 -4.35 25.52
N LEU A 308 1.03 -4.18 25.59
CA LEU A 308 0.36 -3.42 26.65
C LEU A 308 -0.20 -4.34 27.74
N ASP A 309 0.15 -4.07 29.00
CA ASP A 309 -0.47 -4.78 30.13
C ASP A 309 -1.97 -4.50 30.19
N ASN A 310 -2.75 -5.52 30.55
CA ASN A 310 -4.21 -5.47 30.69
C ASN A 310 -4.96 -4.99 29.43
N GLN A 311 -4.34 -5.12 28.24
CA GLN A 311 -4.96 -4.82 26.97
C GLN A 311 -5.58 -6.08 26.37
N ASN A 312 -6.88 -6.04 26.09
CA ASN A 312 -7.53 -7.10 25.32
C ASN A 312 -7.14 -6.98 23.83
N PRO A 313 -7.09 -8.10 23.08
CA PRO A 313 -6.94 -8.06 21.63
C PRO A 313 -7.98 -7.14 20.98
N ILE A 314 -7.55 -6.31 20.04
CA ILE A 314 -8.45 -5.43 19.28
C ILE A 314 -9.20 -6.28 18.24
N ASP A 315 -10.52 -6.16 18.19
CA ASP A 315 -11.30 -6.69 17.09
C ASP A 315 -11.28 -5.70 15.92
N TYR A 316 -10.37 -5.94 14.98
CA TYR A 316 -10.17 -5.09 13.81
C TYR A 316 -11.32 -5.13 12.79
N ARG A 317 -12.35 -5.96 12.97
CA ARG A 317 -13.53 -6.02 12.09
C ARG A 317 -14.68 -5.13 12.56
N LYS A 318 -14.55 -4.51 13.73
CA LYS A 318 -15.50 -3.50 14.23
C LYS A 318 -15.51 -2.24 13.34
N PRO A 319 -16.52 -1.36 13.50
CA PRO A 319 -16.56 -0.09 12.76
C PRO A 319 -15.22 0.66 12.85
N GLN A 320 -14.74 1.18 11.71
CA GLN A 320 -13.41 1.74 11.58
C GLN A 320 -13.11 2.79 12.66
N GLU A 321 -14.03 3.73 12.91
CA GLU A 321 -13.88 4.76 13.94
C GLU A 321 -13.60 4.16 15.33
N GLU A 322 -14.35 3.14 15.75
CA GLU A 322 -14.15 2.46 17.04
C GLU A 322 -12.78 1.79 17.13
N VAL A 323 -12.32 1.17 16.04
CA VAL A 323 -11.01 0.51 15.99
C VAL A 323 -9.90 1.56 16.04
N LEU A 324 -10.04 2.67 15.32
CA LEU A 324 -9.02 3.72 15.29
C LEU A 324 -8.91 4.48 16.62
N ILE A 325 -10.01 4.64 17.36
CA ILE A 325 -9.98 5.13 18.75
C ILE A 325 -9.16 4.19 19.64
N GLN A 326 -9.38 2.87 19.53
CA GLN A 326 -8.61 1.89 20.31
C GLN A 326 -7.12 1.89 19.95
N ILE A 327 -6.79 1.97 18.65
CA ILE A 327 -5.39 2.06 18.19
C ILE A 327 -4.75 3.36 18.69
N SER A 328 -5.44 4.50 18.59
CA SER A 328 -4.95 5.79 19.10
C SER A 328 -4.66 5.73 20.60
N HIS A 329 -5.57 5.13 21.38
CA HIS A 329 -5.36 4.88 22.81
C HIS A 329 -4.14 3.97 23.07
N CYS A 330 -3.96 2.91 22.29
CA CYS A 330 -2.80 2.02 22.41
C CYS A 330 -1.48 2.75 22.09
N ILE A 331 -1.48 3.61 21.07
CA ILE A 331 -0.34 4.48 20.73
C ILE A 331 -0.01 5.39 21.91
N GLN A 332 -1.00 6.10 22.46
CA GLN A 332 -0.79 7.01 23.60
C GLN A 332 -0.23 6.27 24.82
N ARG A 333 -0.75 5.08 25.11
CA ARG A 333 -0.22 4.22 26.18
C ARG A 333 1.22 3.81 25.91
N LEU A 334 1.55 3.37 24.69
CA LEU A 334 2.93 3.05 24.32
C LEU A 334 3.86 4.27 24.48
N SER A 335 3.38 5.48 24.21
CA SER A 335 4.14 6.72 24.41
C SER A 335 4.45 7.05 25.86
N CYS A 336 3.54 6.73 26.78
CA CYS A 336 3.66 7.10 28.18
C CYS A 336 4.20 5.97 29.08
N GLU A 337 4.03 4.70 28.68
CA GLU A 337 4.35 3.54 29.51
C GLU A 337 5.72 2.95 29.17
N LYS A 338 6.75 3.25 29.99
CA LYS A 338 8.10 2.68 29.84
C LYS A 338 8.11 1.15 29.78
N LYS A 339 7.20 0.50 30.52
CA LYS A 339 7.07 -0.96 30.51
C LYS A 339 6.58 -1.50 29.17
N ALA A 340 5.64 -0.80 28.53
CA ALA A 340 5.18 -1.13 27.17
C ALA A 340 6.31 -0.98 26.16
N GLN A 341 7.06 0.13 26.20
CA GLN A 341 8.21 0.36 25.32
C GLN A 341 9.27 -0.74 25.49
N LYS A 342 9.55 -1.15 26.73
CA LYS A 342 10.46 -2.26 27.02
C LYS A 342 9.97 -3.57 26.42
N LYS A 343 8.69 -3.92 26.61
CA LYS A 343 8.09 -5.14 26.03
C LYS A 343 8.14 -5.14 24.50
N PHE A 344 7.84 -4.01 23.86
CA PHE A 344 7.97 -3.85 22.42
C PHE A 344 9.41 -4.16 21.96
N LYS A 345 10.41 -3.57 22.63
CA LYS A 345 11.83 -3.83 22.34
C LYS A 345 12.20 -5.30 22.50
N GLU A 346 11.73 -5.95 23.58
CA GLU A 346 11.97 -7.37 23.85
C GLU A 346 11.36 -8.27 22.77
N LEU A 347 10.15 -7.99 22.30
CA LEU A 347 9.50 -8.73 21.21
C LEU A 347 10.25 -8.58 19.88
N VAL A 348 10.63 -7.34 19.52
CA VAL A 348 11.41 -7.08 18.30
C VAL A 348 12.76 -7.81 18.38
N TYR A 349 13.48 -7.69 19.50
CA TYR A 349 14.77 -8.36 19.69
C TYR A 349 14.64 -9.88 19.59
N LYS A 350 13.63 -10.48 20.26
CA LYS A 350 13.34 -11.91 20.18
C LYS A 350 13.16 -12.36 18.72
N TYR A 351 12.32 -11.65 17.96
CA TYR A 351 12.06 -12.01 16.57
C TYR A 351 13.29 -11.83 15.67
N ILE A 352 14.16 -10.85 15.93
CA ILE A 352 15.44 -10.73 15.20
C ILE A 352 16.32 -11.96 15.44
N ILE A 353 16.44 -12.42 16.68
CA ILE A 353 17.22 -13.62 17.02
C ILE A 353 16.62 -14.85 16.34
N ASP A 354 15.30 -15.03 16.42
CA ASP A 354 14.61 -16.16 15.80
C ASP A 354 14.80 -16.16 14.27
N ILE A 355 14.71 -15.01 13.61
CA ILE A 355 14.97 -14.88 12.17
C ILE A 355 16.41 -15.29 11.85
N LYS A 356 17.40 -14.78 12.59
CA LYS A 356 18.82 -15.11 12.37
C LYS A 356 19.09 -16.60 12.46
N CYS A 357 18.44 -17.30 13.39
CA CYS A 357 18.53 -18.75 13.51
C CYS A 357 17.81 -19.51 12.38
N ASN A 358 16.91 -18.86 11.63
CA ASN A 358 16.08 -19.47 10.60
C ASN A 358 16.32 -18.93 9.18
N LEU A 359 17.37 -18.12 8.94
CA LEU A 359 17.66 -17.53 7.62
C LEU A 359 17.77 -18.56 6.48
N ASN A 360 18.10 -19.81 6.82
CA ASN A 360 18.27 -20.92 5.89
C ASN A 360 16.93 -21.52 5.43
N LYS A 361 15.82 -21.17 6.11
CA LYS A 361 14.47 -21.65 5.82
C LYS A 361 13.74 -20.66 4.90
N LYS A 362 12.75 -21.17 4.18
CA LYS A 362 11.87 -20.34 3.33
C LYS A 362 10.84 -19.62 4.23
N PRO A 363 10.69 -18.28 4.15
CA PRO A 363 9.64 -17.58 4.88
C PRO A 363 8.23 -18.04 4.47
N SER A 364 7.30 -18.11 5.43
CA SER A 364 5.91 -18.53 5.17
C SER A 364 5.19 -17.58 4.24
N LEU A 365 5.57 -16.30 4.26
CA LEU A 365 5.00 -15.23 3.45
C LEU A 365 5.09 -15.48 1.94
N THR A 366 6.10 -16.25 1.51
CA THR A 366 6.31 -16.61 0.09
C THR A 366 5.13 -17.34 -0.54
N LYS A 367 4.27 -17.98 0.27
CA LYS A 367 3.05 -18.64 -0.20
C LYS A 367 2.08 -17.67 -0.89
N LEU A 368 2.10 -16.38 -0.56
CA LEU A 368 1.20 -15.40 -1.18
C LEU A 368 1.41 -15.27 -2.69
N ILE A 369 2.65 -15.24 -3.14
CA ILE A 369 2.96 -15.13 -4.56
C ILE A 369 2.58 -16.42 -5.30
N ASP A 370 2.79 -17.57 -4.65
CA ASP A 370 2.35 -18.87 -5.18
C ASP A 370 0.81 -18.91 -5.36
N LEU A 371 0.05 -18.21 -4.49
CA LEU A 371 -1.42 -18.14 -4.53
C LEU A 371 -1.97 -17.10 -5.52
N PHE A 372 -1.38 -15.91 -5.55
CA PHE A 372 -2.00 -14.75 -6.20
C PHE A 372 -1.24 -14.25 -7.44
N GLY A 373 -0.03 -14.76 -7.67
CA GLY A 373 0.82 -14.35 -8.77
C GLY A 373 1.52 -13.02 -8.53
N GLU A 374 1.92 -12.39 -9.62
CA GLU A 374 2.75 -11.18 -9.70
C GLU A 374 2.43 -10.38 -10.97
N ASN A 375 3.11 -9.26 -11.19
CA ASN A 375 2.95 -8.40 -12.38
C ASN A 375 1.55 -7.77 -12.52
N GLY A 376 0.87 -7.54 -11.40
CA GLY A 376 -0.40 -6.83 -11.36
C GLY A 376 -0.30 -5.42 -11.96
N THR A 377 0.85 -4.76 -11.84
CA THR A 377 1.09 -3.42 -12.38
C THR A 377 0.87 -3.35 -13.89
N GLN A 378 1.49 -4.27 -14.64
CA GLN A 378 1.41 -4.35 -16.09
C GLN A 378 0.00 -4.71 -16.54
N ILE A 379 -0.64 -5.65 -15.83
CA ILE A 379 -2.00 -6.08 -16.14
C ILE A 379 -3.00 -4.93 -15.88
N ALA A 380 -2.85 -4.21 -14.76
CA ALA A 380 -3.66 -3.02 -14.46
C ALA A 380 -3.52 -1.96 -15.55
N ALA A 381 -2.29 -1.60 -15.90
CA ALA A 381 -2.01 -0.62 -16.94
C ALA A 381 -2.59 -1.05 -18.29
N HIS A 382 -2.45 -2.31 -18.67
CA HIS A 382 -3.04 -2.85 -19.89
C HIS A 382 -4.57 -2.72 -19.90
N LYS A 383 -5.24 -3.07 -18.79
CA LYS A 383 -6.70 -2.91 -18.67
C LYS A 383 -7.16 -1.47 -18.70
N ILE A 384 -6.37 -0.55 -18.15
CA ILE A 384 -6.61 0.89 -18.28
C ILE A 384 -6.51 1.30 -19.75
N LEU A 385 -5.44 0.93 -20.45
CA LEU A 385 -5.23 1.29 -21.85
C LEU A 385 -6.33 0.71 -22.77
N GLU A 386 -6.73 -0.54 -22.56
CA GLU A 386 -7.90 -1.13 -23.24
C GLU A 386 -9.16 -0.27 -23.04
N ALA A 387 -9.47 0.11 -21.80
CA ALA A 387 -10.63 0.94 -21.50
C ALA A 387 -10.55 2.34 -22.12
N LEU A 388 -9.36 2.96 -22.14
CA LEU A 388 -9.15 4.27 -22.78
C LEU A 388 -9.35 4.24 -24.29
N HIS A 389 -9.20 3.08 -24.94
CA HIS A 389 -9.51 2.92 -26.37
C HIS A 389 -10.99 2.67 -26.63
N ASP A 390 -11.72 2.14 -25.64
CA ASP A 390 -13.17 1.94 -25.69
C ASP A 390 -13.97 3.24 -25.40
N PHE A 391 -13.34 4.21 -24.73
CA PHE A 391 -13.92 5.52 -24.39
C PHE A 391 -13.73 6.53 -25.52
#